data_AF-A0A962F798-F1
#
_entry.id   AF-A0A962F798-F1
#
_cell.length_a   1.000
_cell.length_b   1.000
_cell.length_c   1.000
_cell.angle_alpha   90.00
_cell.angle_beta   90.00
_cell.angle_gamma   90.00
#
_symmetry.space_group_name_H-M   'P 1'
#
loop_
_entity.id
_entity.type
_entity.pdbx_description
1 polymer ?
#
loop_
_entity_poly.entity_id
_entity_poly.type
_entity_poly.pdbx_seq_one_letter_code
_entity_poly.pdbx_strand_id
1 'polypeptide(L)'
;MGKVTGFLEIDRQDRKYKSAADRVRHYNEFVIPLSEEATKDQAARCMNCGIPYCHNGCPVNNQIPDWNDLVYHGEWEQAARNLHSTNNFPEFTGRVCPAPCEASCTLNLQDQPVTIKTIECAIVDKAWENGWLKPEPAATKTGKKVAVVGAGPAGMAAAQQLARAGHAVHLYEKHAKAGGLLRYGIPDFKMEKKIIDRRVAQMEAEGVVFHYNSNVGVDVPAKKLVDEYDAVLLAGGAEQPRDLPAPGRELDGV
;
A
#
# COMPACT_ATOMS: atom_id res chain seq x y z
N MET A 1 15.40 -20.02 -3.82
CA MET A 1 15.49 -18.56 -3.97
C MET A 1 16.04 -18.20 -5.34
N GLY A 2 15.14 -17.98 -6.29
CA GLY A 2 15.42 -17.53 -7.66
C GLY A 2 16.24 -18.52 -8.48
N LYS A 3 16.61 -18.10 -9.69
CA LYS A 3 17.61 -18.80 -10.50
C LYS A 3 18.99 -18.30 -10.07
N VAL A 4 19.91 -19.20 -9.71
CA VAL A 4 21.25 -18.85 -9.18
C VAL A 4 21.99 -17.85 -10.07
N THR A 5 21.86 -17.98 -11.39
CA THR A 5 22.49 -17.10 -12.40
C THR A 5 21.50 -16.17 -13.09
N GLY A 6 20.25 -16.06 -12.60
CA GLY A 6 19.18 -15.33 -13.28
C GLY A 6 19.52 -13.86 -13.53
N PHE A 7 20.25 -13.22 -12.61
CA PHE A 7 20.70 -11.83 -12.76
C PHE A 7 21.77 -11.62 -13.85
N LEU A 8 22.47 -12.68 -14.28
CA LEU A 8 23.46 -12.62 -15.36
C LEU A 8 22.85 -12.87 -16.74
N GLU A 9 21.71 -13.57 -16.79
CA GLU A 9 21.10 -14.07 -18.02
C GLU A 9 19.86 -13.28 -18.44
N ILE A 10 19.23 -12.58 -17.49
CA ILE A 10 17.95 -11.90 -17.69
C ILE A 10 18.17 -10.40 -17.48
N ASP A 11 17.91 -9.63 -18.54
CA ASP A 11 17.92 -8.18 -18.48
C ASP A 11 16.79 -7.64 -17.60
N ARG A 12 17.03 -6.50 -16.95
CA ARG A 12 15.98 -5.78 -16.22
C ARG A 12 14.88 -5.37 -17.19
N GLN A 13 13.64 -5.68 -16.84
CA GLN A 13 12.46 -5.18 -17.54
C GLN A 13 11.54 -4.45 -16.57
N ASP A 14 11.28 -3.18 -16.85
CA ASP A 14 10.31 -2.37 -16.13
C ASP A 14 8.96 -2.31 -16.85
N ARG A 15 7.93 -1.95 -16.08
CA ARG A 15 6.59 -1.67 -16.61
C ARG A 15 6.65 -0.55 -17.63
N LYS A 16 5.92 -0.72 -18.73
CA LYS A 16 5.83 0.31 -19.78
C LYS A 16 4.67 1.26 -19.50
N TYR A 17 4.61 2.35 -20.23
CA TYR A 17 3.47 3.26 -20.22
C TYR A 17 2.72 3.19 -21.55
N LYS A 18 1.41 3.42 -21.51
CA LYS A 18 0.65 3.77 -22.72
C LYS A 18 1.25 5.03 -23.37
N SER A 19 0.98 5.20 -24.66
CA SER A 19 1.52 6.32 -25.43
C SER A 19 1.15 7.67 -24.79
N ALA A 20 2.00 8.68 -25.00
CA ALA A 20 1.71 10.03 -24.51
C ALA A 20 0.39 10.56 -25.09
N ALA A 21 0.11 10.29 -26.37
CA ALA A 21 -1.10 10.72 -27.06
C ALA A 21 -2.39 10.13 -26.43
N ASP A 22 -2.31 8.91 -25.89
CA ASP A 22 -3.44 8.27 -25.24
C ASP A 22 -3.60 8.75 -23.79
N ARG A 23 -2.52 8.77 -22.99
CA ARG A 23 -2.60 8.97 -21.54
C ARG A 23 -2.91 10.41 -21.12
N VAL A 24 -2.78 11.40 -22.01
CA VAL A 24 -3.16 12.80 -21.73
C VAL A 24 -4.67 13.05 -21.86
N ARG A 25 -5.43 12.09 -22.38
CA ARG A 25 -6.88 12.23 -22.65
C ARG A 25 -7.76 11.77 -21.49
N HIS A 26 -7.18 11.18 -20.46
CA HIS A 26 -7.90 10.62 -19.32
C HIS A 26 -7.04 10.63 -18.05
N TYR A 27 -7.67 10.39 -16.91
CA TYR A 27 -6.98 10.27 -15.62
C TYR A 27 -6.79 8.82 -15.15
N ASN A 28 -7.15 7.81 -15.95
CA ASN A 28 -6.96 6.40 -15.59
C ASN A 28 -5.48 6.00 -15.53
N GLU A 29 -5.15 4.93 -14.79
CA GLU A 29 -3.81 4.32 -14.80
C GLU A 29 -3.39 3.98 -16.24
N PHE A 30 -2.16 4.40 -16.58
CA PHE A 30 -1.56 4.17 -17.89
C PHE A 30 -0.34 3.25 -17.84
N VAL A 31 0.00 2.72 -16.66
CA VAL A 31 1.08 1.77 -16.49
C VAL A 31 0.62 0.41 -17.01
N ILE A 32 1.41 -0.17 -17.90
CA ILE A 32 1.17 -1.48 -18.49
C ILE A 32 1.92 -2.50 -17.62
N PRO A 33 1.22 -3.45 -16.97
CA PRO A 33 1.87 -4.48 -16.18
C PRO A 33 2.74 -5.37 -17.07
N LEU A 34 3.75 -6.00 -16.46
CA LEU A 34 4.49 -7.07 -17.12
C LEU A 34 3.57 -8.29 -17.32
N SER A 35 3.89 -9.13 -18.29
CA SER A 35 3.27 -10.45 -18.37
C SER A 35 3.67 -11.29 -17.14
N GLU A 36 2.92 -12.35 -16.88
CA GLU A 36 3.28 -13.29 -15.82
C GLU A 36 4.70 -13.85 -16.02
N GLU A 37 5.00 -14.31 -17.23
CA GLU A 37 6.32 -14.84 -17.61
C GLU A 37 7.43 -13.81 -17.34
N ALA A 38 7.27 -12.58 -17.84
CA ALA A 38 8.25 -11.52 -17.62
C ALA A 38 8.39 -11.18 -16.13
N THR A 39 7.31 -11.26 -15.35
CA THR A 39 7.37 -11.04 -13.89
C THR A 39 8.16 -12.15 -13.20
N LYS A 40 7.95 -13.41 -13.60
CA LYS A 40 8.72 -14.56 -13.10
C LYS A 40 10.21 -14.43 -13.45
N ASP A 41 10.52 -13.98 -14.66
CA ASP A 41 11.90 -13.70 -15.09
C ASP A 41 12.54 -12.62 -14.22
N GLN A 42 11.82 -11.53 -13.94
CA GLN A 42 12.33 -10.49 -13.05
C GLN A 42 12.52 -10.97 -11.61
N ALA A 43 11.65 -11.84 -11.10
CA ALA A 43 11.81 -12.46 -9.79
C ALA A 43 13.03 -13.40 -9.74
N ALA A 44 13.31 -14.09 -10.86
CA ALA A 44 14.48 -14.97 -11.01
C ALA A 44 15.82 -14.22 -10.91
N ARG A 45 15.85 -12.89 -11.13
CA ARG A 45 17.04 -12.04 -10.98
C ARG A 45 17.46 -11.83 -9.52
N CYS A 46 16.69 -12.29 -8.53
CA CYS A 46 17.10 -12.20 -7.13
C CYS A 46 18.34 -13.08 -6.86
N MET A 47 19.42 -12.47 -6.38
CA MET A 47 20.70 -13.17 -6.11
C MET A 47 20.70 -14.07 -4.87
N ASN A 48 19.60 -14.13 -4.12
CA ASN A 48 19.54 -14.82 -2.82
C ASN A 48 20.71 -14.43 -1.89
N CYS A 49 20.87 -13.12 -1.66
CA CYS A 49 22.01 -12.59 -0.89
C CYS A 49 21.98 -13.11 0.55
N GLY A 50 23.14 -13.50 1.09
CA GLY A 50 23.25 -13.91 2.50
C GLY A 50 22.82 -12.81 3.50
N ILE A 51 23.01 -11.54 3.14
CA ILE A 51 22.42 -10.39 3.84
C ILE A 51 21.48 -9.67 2.86
N PRO A 52 20.15 -9.81 2.99
CA PRO A 52 19.20 -9.18 2.09
C PRO A 52 19.00 -7.70 2.45
N TYR A 53 19.88 -6.81 1.96
CA TYR A 53 19.76 -5.36 2.19
C TYR A 53 18.43 -4.77 1.71
N CYS A 54 17.76 -5.42 0.75
CA CYS A 54 16.42 -5.05 0.32
C CYS A 54 15.38 -5.13 1.46
N HIS A 55 15.54 -6.04 2.43
CA HIS A 55 14.67 -6.10 3.63
C HIS A 55 14.79 -4.81 4.44
N ASN A 56 16.01 -4.44 4.80
CA ASN A 56 16.29 -3.25 5.61
C ASN A 56 15.97 -1.95 4.86
N GLY A 57 16.10 -1.96 3.54
CA GLY A 57 15.69 -0.85 2.68
C GLY A 57 14.18 -0.67 2.61
N CYS A 58 13.39 -1.70 2.96
CA CYS A 58 11.94 -1.63 3.01
C CYS A 58 11.48 -1.17 4.41
N PRO A 59 10.76 -0.05 4.56
CA PRO A 59 10.32 0.43 5.88
C PRO A 59 9.40 -0.53 6.65
N VAL A 60 8.74 -1.46 5.95
CA VAL A 60 7.89 -2.50 6.57
C VAL A 60 8.59 -3.86 6.66
N ASN A 61 9.90 -3.92 6.35
CA ASN A 61 10.72 -5.12 6.39
C ASN A 61 10.12 -6.30 5.61
N ASN A 62 9.57 -6.03 4.41
CA ASN A 62 9.04 -7.07 3.54
C ASN A 62 10.08 -8.18 3.30
N GLN A 63 9.61 -9.43 3.30
CA GLN A 63 10.40 -10.64 3.05
C GLN A 63 10.67 -10.86 1.55
N ILE A 64 11.37 -9.91 0.93
CA ILE A 64 11.47 -9.75 -0.53
C ILE A 64 12.02 -10.98 -1.28
N PRO A 65 13.15 -11.58 -0.89
CA PRO A 65 13.66 -12.79 -1.51
C PRO A 65 12.68 -13.97 -1.42
N ASP A 66 11.93 -14.08 -0.33
CA ASP A 66 11.00 -15.20 -0.11
C ASP A 66 9.84 -15.14 -1.10
N TRP A 67 9.14 -14.00 -1.20
CA TRP A 67 8.07 -13.88 -2.19
C TRP A 67 8.58 -13.77 -3.63
N ASN A 68 9.82 -13.32 -3.88
CA ASN A 68 10.44 -13.43 -5.21
C ASN A 68 10.63 -14.90 -5.61
N ASP A 69 11.09 -15.74 -4.67
CA ASP A 69 11.28 -17.16 -4.93
C ASP A 69 9.95 -17.86 -5.23
N LEU A 70 8.93 -17.56 -4.44
CA LEU A 70 7.58 -18.08 -4.66
C LEU A 70 7.03 -17.65 -6.02
N VAL A 71 7.21 -16.39 -6.41
CA VAL A 71 6.83 -15.91 -7.75
C VAL A 71 7.58 -16.66 -8.85
N TYR A 72 8.90 -16.85 -8.71
CA TYR A 72 9.70 -17.58 -9.68
C TYR A 72 9.19 -19.03 -9.88
N HIS A 73 8.77 -19.71 -8.81
CA HIS A 73 8.18 -21.05 -8.89
C HIS A 73 6.70 -21.05 -9.30
N GLY A 74 6.06 -19.89 -9.44
CA GLY A 74 4.64 -19.77 -9.78
C GLY A 74 3.69 -19.98 -8.60
N GLU A 75 4.20 -19.96 -7.37
CA GLU A 75 3.45 -20.14 -6.11
C GLU A 75 2.79 -18.81 -5.67
N TRP A 76 2.00 -18.22 -6.56
CA TRP A 76 1.45 -16.87 -6.42
C TRP A 76 0.58 -16.64 -5.18
N GLU A 77 -0.23 -17.63 -4.79
CA GLU A 77 -1.07 -17.49 -3.58
C GLU A 77 -0.21 -17.45 -2.31
N GLN A 78 0.83 -18.28 -2.25
CA GLN A 78 1.76 -18.28 -1.11
C GLN A 78 2.62 -17.01 -1.11
N ALA A 79 3.02 -16.50 -2.28
CA ALA A 79 3.68 -15.21 -2.41
C ALA A 79 2.80 -14.07 -1.86
N ALA A 80 1.50 -14.09 -2.16
CA ALA A 80 0.55 -13.11 -1.63
C ALA A 80 0.39 -13.20 -0.11
N ARG A 81 0.28 -14.41 0.44
CA ARG A 81 0.24 -14.63 1.90
C ARG A 81 1.51 -14.12 2.58
N ASN A 82 2.68 -14.41 2.00
CA ASN A 82 3.96 -13.94 2.50
C ASN A 82 4.05 -12.40 2.46
N LEU A 83 3.71 -11.77 1.34
CA LEU A 83 3.70 -10.31 1.18
C LEU A 83 2.76 -9.63 2.19
N HIS A 84 1.55 -10.17 2.39
CA HIS A 84 0.59 -9.63 3.35
C HIS A 84 0.93 -9.86 4.82
N SER A 85 1.88 -10.75 5.13
CA SER A 85 2.34 -10.95 6.51
C SER A 85 3.08 -9.74 7.08
N THR A 86 3.61 -8.87 6.21
CA THR A 86 4.40 -7.69 6.58
C THR A 86 3.79 -6.38 6.07
N ASN A 87 3.02 -6.41 4.99
CA ASN A 87 2.40 -5.24 4.39
C ASN A 87 0.87 -5.34 4.33
N ASN A 88 0.18 -4.45 5.02
CA ASN A 88 -1.29 -4.35 4.94
C ASN A 88 -1.76 -4.00 3.51
N PHE A 89 -1.02 -3.13 2.80
CA PHE A 89 -1.48 -2.52 1.54
C PHE A 89 -0.43 -2.54 0.40
N PRO A 90 0.02 -3.73 -0.05
CA PRO A 90 0.88 -3.89 -1.21
C PRO A 90 0.28 -3.27 -2.49
N GLU A 91 -1.04 -3.17 -2.62
CA GLU A 91 -1.67 -2.54 -3.79
C GLU A 91 -1.41 -1.04 -3.87
N PHE A 92 -1.19 -0.37 -2.72
CA PHE A 92 -0.83 1.04 -2.68
C PHE A 92 0.67 1.18 -2.88
N THR A 93 1.46 0.48 -2.07
CA THR A 93 2.93 0.57 -2.10
C THR A 93 3.53 0.10 -3.43
N GLY A 94 3.04 -0.98 -4.04
CA GLY A 94 3.45 -1.44 -5.38
C GLY A 94 3.19 -0.43 -6.51
N ARG A 95 2.34 0.58 -6.28
CA ARG A 95 2.05 1.68 -7.20
C ARG A 95 2.80 2.96 -6.84
N VAL A 96 2.77 3.37 -5.57
CA VAL A 96 3.22 4.72 -5.16
C VAL A 96 4.58 4.77 -4.48
N CYS A 97 5.07 3.65 -3.94
CA CYS A 97 6.35 3.60 -3.22
C CYS A 97 7.50 4.07 -4.12
N PRO A 98 8.48 4.84 -3.61
CA PRO A 98 9.70 5.19 -4.35
C PRO A 98 10.70 4.04 -4.45
N ALA A 99 10.34 2.84 -3.99
CA ALA A 99 11.14 1.61 -4.05
C ALA A 99 12.56 1.72 -3.41
N PRO A 100 12.68 2.15 -2.15
CA PRO A 100 13.98 2.19 -1.45
C PRO A 100 14.64 0.81 -1.32
N CYS A 101 13.83 -0.26 -1.35
CA CYS A 101 14.29 -1.64 -1.42
C CYS A 101 15.07 -1.96 -2.71
N GLU A 102 14.71 -1.36 -3.85
CA GLU A 102 15.45 -1.51 -5.11
C GLU A 102 16.76 -0.74 -5.05
N ALA A 103 16.75 0.48 -4.51
CA ALA A 103 17.97 1.27 -4.29
C ALA A 103 18.96 0.56 -3.35
N SER A 104 18.45 -0.19 -2.37
CA SER A 104 19.24 -0.96 -1.40
C SER A 104 19.60 -2.37 -1.87
N CYS A 105 19.15 -2.80 -3.05
CA CYS A 105 19.40 -4.15 -3.54
C CYS A 105 20.90 -4.34 -3.80
N THR A 106 21.49 -5.44 -3.34
CA THR A 106 22.92 -5.73 -3.56
C THR A 106 23.30 -5.73 -5.05
N LEU A 107 22.39 -6.18 -5.93
CA LEU A 107 22.63 -6.19 -7.37
C LEU A 107 22.81 -4.76 -7.93
N ASN A 108 22.18 -3.75 -7.29
CA ASN A 108 22.29 -2.33 -7.66
C ASN A 108 23.71 -1.76 -7.52
N LEU A 109 24.64 -2.48 -6.87
CA LEU A 109 26.03 -2.04 -6.75
C LEU A 109 26.82 -2.19 -8.04
N GLN A 110 26.50 -3.22 -8.85
CA GLN A 110 27.26 -3.56 -10.05
C GLN A 110 26.40 -3.56 -11.32
N ASP A 111 25.08 -3.70 -11.18
CA ASP A 111 24.13 -3.77 -12.29
C ASP A 111 22.77 -3.17 -11.85
N GLN A 112 21.72 -3.43 -12.61
CA GLN A 112 20.36 -2.96 -12.38
C GLN A 112 19.64 -3.82 -11.31
N PRO A 113 18.95 -3.22 -10.32
CA PRO A 113 18.30 -3.98 -9.27
C PRO A 113 17.16 -4.87 -9.78
N VAL A 114 16.72 -5.81 -8.94
CA VAL A 114 15.47 -6.54 -9.14
C VAL A 114 14.30 -5.55 -9.14
N THR A 115 13.28 -5.75 -9.98
CA THR A 115 12.08 -4.88 -10.05
C THR A 115 11.07 -5.19 -8.95
N ILE A 116 11.54 -5.12 -7.70
CA ILE A 116 10.82 -5.50 -6.47
C ILE A 116 9.42 -4.86 -6.43
N LYS A 117 9.31 -3.56 -6.71
CA LYS A 117 8.01 -2.86 -6.69
C LYS A 117 7.04 -3.37 -7.76
N THR A 118 7.56 -3.76 -8.93
CA THR A 118 6.75 -4.32 -10.02
C THR A 118 6.23 -5.70 -9.63
N ILE A 119 7.07 -6.54 -9.03
CA ILE A 119 6.68 -7.88 -8.58
C ILE A 119 5.67 -7.79 -7.42
N GLU A 120 5.87 -6.88 -6.44
CA GLU A 120 4.89 -6.60 -5.37
C GLU A 120 3.51 -6.25 -5.94
N CYS A 121 3.47 -5.34 -6.93
CA CYS A 121 2.24 -4.93 -7.59
C CYS A 121 1.57 -6.11 -8.33
N ALA A 122 2.34 -6.95 -9.00
CA ALA A 122 1.82 -8.12 -9.71
C ALA A 122 1.23 -9.16 -8.76
N ILE A 123 1.90 -9.44 -7.63
CA ILE A 123 1.43 -10.38 -6.60
C ILE A 123 0.05 -9.96 -6.09
N VAL A 124 -0.08 -8.70 -5.65
CA VAL A 124 -1.34 -8.22 -5.05
C VAL A 124 -2.47 -8.09 -6.07
N ASP A 125 -2.17 -7.65 -7.31
CA ASP A 125 -3.19 -7.56 -8.36
C ASP A 125 -3.72 -8.96 -8.70
N LYS A 126 -2.84 -9.95 -8.87
CA LYS A 126 -3.21 -11.34 -9.08
C LYS A 126 -4.00 -11.92 -7.89
N ALA A 127 -3.61 -11.59 -6.66
CA ALA A 127 -4.31 -12.06 -5.46
C ALA A 127 -5.75 -11.54 -5.37
N TRP A 128 -5.98 -10.29 -5.80
CA TRP A 128 -7.34 -9.75 -5.91
C TRP A 128 -8.13 -10.37 -7.06
N GLU A 129 -7.53 -10.52 -8.24
CA GLU A 129 -8.19 -11.14 -9.42
C GLU A 129 -8.65 -12.57 -9.14
N ASN A 130 -7.87 -13.33 -8.37
CA ASN A 130 -8.17 -14.72 -8.01
C ASN A 130 -9.00 -14.85 -6.71
N GLY A 131 -9.35 -13.73 -6.05
CA GLY A 131 -10.17 -13.75 -4.84
C GLY A 131 -9.49 -14.37 -3.61
N TRP A 132 -8.15 -14.36 -3.55
CA TRP A 132 -7.38 -14.90 -2.42
C TRP A 132 -7.41 -13.98 -1.19
N LEU A 133 -7.61 -12.68 -1.39
CA LEU A 133 -7.67 -11.67 -0.34
C LEU A 133 -9.07 -11.57 0.26
N LYS A 134 -9.44 -12.59 1.05
CA LYS A 134 -10.72 -12.65 1.75
C LYS A 134 -10.70 -11.79 3.03
N PRO A 135 -11.85 -11.29 3.51
CA PRO A 135 -11.95 -10.71 4.84
C PRO A 135 -11.50 -11.71 5.92
N GLU A 136 -10.76 -11.22 6.91
CA GLU A 136 -10.29 -11.99 8.07
C GLU A 136 -10.98 -11.52 9.37
N PRO A 137 -12.29 -11.75 9.56
CA PRO A 137 -12.97 -11.36 10.79
C PRO A 137 -12.38 -12.13 11.99
N ALA A 138 -12.19 -11.43 13.11
CA ALA A 138 -11.65 -12.05 14.33
C ALA A 138 -12.55 -13.18 14.85
N ALA A 139 -11.94 -14.33 15.15
CA ALA A 139 -12.64 -15.49 15.72
C ALA A 139 -13.15 -15.25 17.15
N THR A 140 -12.52 -14.34 17.90
CA THR A 140 -12.90 -14.00 19.27
C THR A 140 -12.88 -12.49 19.45
N LYS A 141 -13.87 -11.97 20.15
CA LYS A 141 -13.95 -10.54 20.49
C LYS A 141 -13.30 -10.29 21.85
N THR A 142 -12.52 -9.22 21.93
CA THR A 142 -11.82 -8.81 23.15
C THR A 142 -12.71 -8.04 24.13
N GLY A 143 -13.89 -7.58 23.67
CA GLY A 143 -14.77 -6.68 24.41
C GLY A 143 -14.26 -5.23 24.51
N LYS A 144 -13.09 -4.93 23.92
CA LYS A 144 -12.48 -3.60 23.92
C LYS A 144 -12.88 -2.79 22.69
N LYS A 145 -13.07 -1.49 22.87
CA LYS A 145 -13.48 -0.53 21.85
C LYS A 145 -12.36 0.48 21.57
N VAL A 146 -11.98 0.64 20.31
CA VAL A 146 -10.90 1.57 19.90
C VAL A 146 -11.41 2.56 18.85
N ALA A 147 -11.15 3.85 19.08
CA ALA A 147 -11.39 4.90 18.09
C ALA A 147 -10.10 5.20 17.33
N VAL A 148 -10.17 5.27 16.01
CA VAL A 148 -9.06 5.67 15.14
C VAL A 148 -9.46 6.95 14.41
N VAL A 149 -8.70 8.03 14.56
CA VAL A 149 -9.00 9.34 13.97
C VAL A 149 -8.13 9.57 12.73
N GLY A 150 -8.74 9.56 11.55
CA GLY A 150 -8.12 9.74 10.24
C GLY A 150 -8.08 8.43 9.44
N ALA A 151 -8.65 8.42 8.23
CA ALA A 151 -8.66 7.26 7.33
C ALA A 151 -7.53 7.28 6.30
N GLY A 152 -6.37 7.83 6.66
CA GLY A 152 -5.14 7.66 5.87
C GLY A 152 -4.56 6.24 6.00
N PRO A 153 -3.44 5.94 5.33
CA PRO A 153 -2.79 4.63 5.38
C PRO A 153 -2.53 4.15 6.82
N ALA A 154 -2.06 5.04 7.70
CA ALA A 154 -1.75 4.69 9.10
C ALA A 154 -3.01 4.27 9.87
N GLY A 155 -4.08 5.08 9.80
CA GLY A 155 -5.34 4.77 10.47
C GLY A 155 -6.00 3.51 9.92
N MET A 156 -5.98 3.33 8.59
CA MET A 156 -6.52 2.12 7.95
C MET A 156 -5.76 0.86 8.37
N ALA A 157 -4.42 0.89 8.36
CA ALA A 157 -3.61 -0.26 8.75
C ALA A 157 -3.85 -0.63 10.23
N ALA A 158 -3.83 0.37 11.12
CA ALA A 158 -4.08 0.16 12.54
C ALA A 158 -5.49 -0.40 12.78
N ALA A 159 -6.51 0.17 12.14
CA ALA A 159 -7.89 -0.28 12.29
C ALA A 159 -8.09 -1.73 11.81
N GLN A 160 -7.48 -2.09 10.68
CA GLN A 160 -7.52 -3.46 10.18
C GLN A 160 -6.88 -4.45 11.17
N GLN A 161 -5.67 -4.15 11.64
CA GLN A 161 -4.96 -5.02 12.60
C GLN A 161 -5.74 -5.17 13.91
N LEU A 162 -6.30 -4.07 14.44
CA LEU A 162 -7.11 -4.08 15.66
C LEU A 162 -8.43 -4.86 15.48
N ALA A 163 -9.09 -4.73 14.33
CA ALA A 163 -10.31 -5.47 14.04
C ALA A 163 -10.05 -6.98 13.95
N ARG A 164 -8.96 -7.38 13.28
CA ARG A 164 -8.48 -8.77 13.19
C ARG A 164 -8.05 -9.33 14.55
N ALA A 165 -7.54 -8.50 15.45
CA ALA A 165 -7.25 -8.86 16.84
C ALA A 165 -8.51 -8.98 17.72
N GLY A 166 -9.69 -8.63 17.20
CA GLY A 166 -10.97 -8.80 17.90
C GLY A 166 -11.46 -7.60 18.67
N HIS A 167 -10.87 -6.42 18.48
CA HIS A 167 -11.39 -5.16 19.03
C HIS A 167 -12.60 -4.65 18.21
N ALA A 168 -13.49 -3.91 18.85
CA ALA A 168 -14.52 -3.12 18.17
C ALA A 168 -13.90 -1.80 17.72
N VAL A 169 -13.67 -1.65 16.41
CA VAL A 169 -12.92 -0.52 15.86
C VAL A 169 -13.85 0.45 15.14
N HIS A 170 -13.80 1.71 15.54
CA HIS A 170 -14.53 2.80 14.90
C HIS A 170 -13.51 3.78 14.31
N LEU A 171 -13.48 3.89 12.99
CA LEU A 171 -12.56 4.75 12.26
C LEU A 171 -13.30 6.01 11.82
N TYR A 172 -12.84 7.18 12.28
CA TYR A 172 -13.42 8.49 11.98
C TYR A 172 -12.65 9.17 10.85
N GLU A 173 -13.36 9.71 9.86
CA GLU A 173 -12.82 10.39 8.70
C GLU A 173 -13.57 11.69 8.47
N LYS A 174 -12.84 12.80 8.32
CA LYS A 174 -13.45 14.12 8.14
C LYS A 174 -14.06 14.31 6.75
N HIS A 175 -13.60 13.56 5.75
CA HIS A 175 -14.11 13.62 4.39
C HIS A 175 -15.18 12.54 4.11
N ALA A 176 -15.78 12.60 2.93
CA ALA A 176 -16.85 11.70 2.51
C ALA A 176 -16.39 10.25 2.24
N LYS A 177 -15.08 10.03 2.07
CA LYS A 177 -14.49 8.71 1.78
C LYS A 177 -13.11 8.55 2.41
N ALA A 178 -12.77 7.31 2.77
CA ALA A 178 -11.47 6.92 3.31
C ALA A 178 -10.33 6.97 2.27
N GLY A 179 -9.09 7.07 2.77
CA GLY A 179 -7.85 7.01 1.98
C GLY A 179 -6.88 8.15 2.28
N GLY A 180 -7.31 9.23 2.94
CA GLY A 180 -6.47 10.42 3.16
C GLY A 180 -5.82 10.91 1.85
N LEU A 181 -4.53 11.23 1.88
CA LEU A 181 -3.79 11.66 0.67
C LEU A 181 -3.73 10.60 -0.45
N LEU A 182 -3.91 9.31 -0.16
CA LEU A 182 -4.03 8.31 -1.23
C LEU A 182 -5.24 8.60 -2.13
N ARG A 183 -6.30 9.16 -1.56
CA ARG A 183 -7.52 9.55 -2.27
C ARG A 183 -7.48 11.00 -2.73
N TYR A 184 -7.18 11.94 -1.84
CA TYR A 184 -7.34 13.37 -2.10
C TYR A 184 -6.07 14.07 -2.61
N GLY A 185 -4.92 13.38 -2.61
CA GLY A 185 -3.65 13.94 -3.07
C GLY A 185 -3.07 13.23 -4.29
N ILE A 186 -2.89 11.91 -4.20
CA ILE A 186 -2.32 11.13 -5.31
C ILE A 186 -3.35 11.10 -6.45
N PRO A 187 -3.01 11.46 -7.70
CA PRO A 187 -3.95 11.44 -8.81
C PRO A 187 -4.24 10.03 -9.32
N ASP A 188 -5.40 9.85 -9.97
CA ASP A 188 -5.86 8.53 -10.46
C ASP A 188 -4.90 7.88 -11.46
N PHE A 189 -4.18 8.67 -12.25
CA PHE A 189 -3.28 8.12 -13.26
C PHE A 189 -2.05 7.43 -12.64
N LYS A 190 -1.77 7.70 -11.36
CA LYS A 190 -0.77 6.97 -10.56
C LYS A 190 -1.39 5.78 -9.81
N MET A 191 -2.61 5.95 -9.30
CA MET A 191 -3.34 4.93 -8.55
C MET A 191 -4.83 5.26 -8.51
N GLU A 192 -5.64 4.42 -9.17
CA GLU A 192 -7.09 4.58 -9.26
C GLU A 192 -7.79 4.37 -7.91
N LYS A 193 -8.82 5.19 -7.60
CA LYS A 193 -9.47 5.13 -6.28
C LYS A 193 -10.29 3.88 -6.00
N LYS A 194 -10.68 3.14 -7.05
CA LYS A 194 -11.35 1.84 -6.91
C LYS A 194 -10.54 0.84 -6.07
N ILE A 195 -9.21 0.97 -6.08
CA ILE A 195 -8.29 0.14 -5.30
C ILE A 195 -8.48 0.40 -3.81
N ILE A 196 -8.66 1.67 -3.41
CA ILE A 196 -8.96 2.05 -2.03
C ILE A 196 -10.35 1.57 -1.64
N ASP A 197 -11.35 1.78 -2.51
CA ASP A 197 -12.74 1.35 -2.25
C ASP A 197 -12.82 -0.17 -2.00
N ARG A 198 -12.09 -0.97 -2.78
CA ARG A 198 -12.00 -2.43 -2.59
C ARG A 198 -11.41 -2.81 -1.23
N ARG A 199 -10.35 -2.12 -0.79
CA ARG A 199 -9.73 -2.39 0.53
C ARG A 199 -10.65 -1.98 1.68
N VAL A 200 -11.33 -0.84 1.55
CA VAL A 200 -12.32 -0.39 2.54
C VAL A 200 -13.43 -1.43 2.71
N ALA A 201 -13.97 -1.95 1.61
CA ALA A 201 -15.01 -2.98 1.66
C ALA A 201 -14.54 -4.26 2.40
N GLN A 202 -13.29 -4.69 2.19
CA GLN A 202 -12.71 -5.81 2.96
C GLN A 202 -12.63 -5.49 4.45
N MET A 203 -12.17 -4.29 4.82
CA MET A 203 -12.06 -3.86 6.21
C MET A 203 -13.42 -3.75 6.90
N GLU A 204 -14.45 -3.27 6.19
CA GLU A 204 -15.83 -3.26 6.68
C GLU A 204 -16.33 -4.67 6.95
N ALA A 205 -16.04 -5.62 6.04
CA ALA A 205 -16.35 -7.04 6.24
C ALA A 205 -15.54 -7.69 7.38
N GLU A 206 -14.37 -7.13 7.73
CA GLU A 206 -13.58 -7.52 8.91
C GLU A 206 -14.13 -6.92 10.23
N GLY A 207 -15.08 -5.99 10.13
CA GLY A 207 -15.78 -5.38 11.26
C GLY A 207 -15.30 -3.98 11.64
N VAL A 208 -14.53 -3.30 10.78
CA VAL A 208 -14.20 -1.88 10.97
C VAL A 208 -15.43 -1.02 10.63
N VAL A 209 -15.85 -0.16 11.56
CA VAL A 209 -16.95 0.78 11.34
C VAL A 209 -16.40 2.13 10.91
N PHE A 210 -16.70 2.58 9.69
CA PHE A 210 -16.29 3.89 9.20
C PHE A 210 -17.33 4.96 9.52
N HIS A 211 -16.88 6.06 10.12
CA HIS A 211 -17.65 7.28 10.38
C HIS A 211 -17.11 8.40 9.48
N TYR A 212 -17.71 8.55 8.30
CA TYR A 212 -17.37 9.61 7.35
C TYR A 212 -17.96 10.97 7.76
N ASN A 213 -17.45 12.05 7.16
CA ASN A 213 -17.85 13.43 7.46
C ASN A 213 -17.84 13.75 8.96
N SER A 214 -16.83 13.24 9.66
CA SER A 214 -16.65 13.36 11.11
C SER A 214 -15.27 13.95 11.41
N ASN A 215 -15.22 15.28 11.53
CA ASN A 215 -14.03 16.04 11.89
C ASN A 215 -13.83 16.16 13.41
N VAL A 216 -13.15 15.16 13.98
CA VAL A 216 -12.85 15.09 15.42
C VAL A 216 -12.08 16.33 15.89
N GLY A 217 -12.61 16.99 16.93
CA GLY A 217 -12.12 18.26 17.46
C GLY A 217 -12.86 19.49 16.91
N VAL A 218 -13.68 19.33 15.87
CA VAL A 218 -14.49 20.42 15.27
C VAL A 218 -15.98 20.12 15.38
N ASP A 219 -16.47 19.04 14.77
CA ASP A 219 -17.88 18.63 14.79
C ASP A 219 -18.14 17.44 15.74
N VAL A 220 -17.13 16.60 15.96
CA VAL A 220 -17.14 15.50 16.93
C VAL A 220 -16.24 15.89 18.11
N PRO A 221 -16.78 16.09 19.33
CA PRO A 221 -15.96 16.44 20.48
C PRO A 221 -14.91 15.36 20.81
N ALA A 222 -13.63 15.72 20.87
CA ALA A 222 -12.57 14.76 21.16
C ALA A 222 -12.75 14.08 22.53
N LYS A 223 -13.26 14.81 23.53
CA LYS A 223 -13.56 14.28 24.87
C LYS A 223 -14.55 13.11 24.82
N LYS A 224 -15.54 13.15 23.92
CA LYS A 224 -16.49 12.04 23.71
C LYS A 224 -15.76 10.75 23.37
N LEU A 225 -14.73 10.80 22.52
CA LEU A 225 -13.96 9.61 22.16
C LEU A 225 -13.14 9.08 23.34
N VAL A 226 -12.57 9.96 24.16
CA VAL A 226 -11.82 9.56 25.36
C VAL A 226 -12.73 8.91 26.40
N ASP A 227 -13.97 9.40 26.55
CA ASP A 227 -14.92 8.88 27.52
C ASP A 227 -15.59 7.57 27.07
N GLU A 228 -15.77 7.35 25.75
CA GLU A 228 -16.51 6.20 25.20
C GLU A 228 -15.66 5.01 24.72
N TYR A 229 -14.34 5.18 24.59
CA TYR A 229 -13.45 4.17 24.02
C TYR A 229 -12.33 3.80 25.01
N ASP A 230 -11.90 2.53 24.98
CA ASP A 230 -10.78 2.07 25.80
C ASP A 230 -9.43 2.67 25.33
N ALA A 231 -9.33 3.03 24.04
CA ALA A 231 -8.16 3.68 23.46
C ALA A 231 -8.54 4.56 22.26
N VAL A 232 -7.74 5.60 22.03
CA VAL A 232 -7.86 6.50 20.88
C VAL A 232 -6.53 6.60 20.16
N LEU A 233 -6.52 6.34 18.85
CA LEU A 233 -5.36 6.54 17.98
C LEU A 233 -5.56 7.78 17.12
N LEU A 234 -4.61 8.70 17.15
CA LEU A 234 -4.59 9.89 16.30
C LEU A 234 -3.73 9.64 15.06
N ALA A 235 -4.34 9.64 13.88
CA ALA A 235 -3.72 9.39 12.58
C ALA A 235 -4.16 10.43 11.53
N GLY A 236 -4.43 11.68 11.96
CA GLY A 236 -4.96 12.76 11.12
C GLY A 236 -4.00 13.34 10.07
N GLY A 237 -2.72 12.94 10.08
CA GLY A 237 -1.72 13.42 9.12
C GLY A 237 -1.31 14.87 9.33
N ALA A 238 -0.69 15.46 8.30
CA ALA A 238 -0.18 16.84 8.30
C ALA A 238 -0.70 17.59 7.06
N GLU A 239 -1.82 18.30 7.23
CA GLU A 239 -2.51 18.94 6.11
C GLU A 239 -2.28 20.44 5.99
N GLN A 240 -1.73 21.07 7.04
CA GLN A 240 -1.46 22.49 7.01
C GLN A 240 -0.29 22.79 6.06
N PRO A 241 -0.53 23.46 4.92
CA PRO A 241 0.54 23.79 3.99
C PRO A 241 1.48 24.81 4.62
N ARG A 242 2.74 24.80 4.17
CA ARG A 242 3.69 25.87 4.51
C ARG A 242 3.49 27.03 3.55
N ASP A 243 3.17 28.20 4.07
CA ASP A 243 2.98 29.39 3.26
C ASP A 243 4.32 30.07 2.92
N LEU A 244 4.37 30.76 1.78
CA LEU A 244 5.51 31.56 1.34
C LEU A 244 5.06 33.01 1.12
N PRO A 245 5.29 33.92 2.08
CA PRO A 245 4.85 35.31 1.99
C PRO A 245 5.78 36.13 1.08
N ALA A 246 5.72 35.87 -0.23
CA ALA A 246 6.44 36.60 -1.27
C ALA A 246 5.52 37.58 -2.01
N PRO A 247 6.05 38.66 -2.62
CA PRO A 247 5.25 39.55 -3.46
C PRO A 247 4.51 38.78 -4.56
N GLY A 248 3.20 39.04 -4.72
CA GLY A 248 2.35 38.34 -5.67
C GLY A 248 1.74 37.03 -5.16
N ARG A 249 1.94 36.68 -3.87
CA ARG A 249 1.28 35.53 -3.20
C ARG A 249 -0.25 35.66 -3.21
N GLU A 250 -0.74 36.88 -3.25
CA GLU A 250 -2.14 37.27 -3.26
C GLU A 250 -2.81 37.29 -4.64
N LEU A 251 -2.05 37.02 -5.72
CA LEU A 251 -2.57 37.05 -7.09
C LEU A 251 -3.51 35.89 -7.37
N ASP A 252 -4.53 36.13 -8.21
CA ASP A 252 -5.46 35.10 -8.66
C ASP A 252 -4.73 33.96 -9.39
N GLY A 253 -4.92 32.72 -8.90
CA GLY A 253 -4.32 31.51 -9.45
C GLY A 253 -3.06 31.01 -8.73
N VAL A 254 -2.63 31.66 -7.63
CA VAL A 254 -1.47 31.29 -6.79
C VAL A 254 -1.87 30.62 -5.47
#